data_AF-A0A5E6XML4-F1
#
_entry.id   AF-A0A5E6XML4-F1
#
_cell.length_a   1.000
_cell.length_b   1.000
_cell.length_c   1.000
_cell.angle_alpha   90.00
_cell.angle_beta   90.00
_cell.angle_gamma   90.00
#
_symmetry.space_group_name_H-M   'P 1'
#
loop_
_entity.id
_entity.type
_entity.pdbx_description
1 polymer ?
#
loop_
_entity_poly.entity_id
_entity_poly.type
_entity_poly.pdbx_seq_one_letter_code
_entity_poly.pdbx_strand_id
1 'polypeptide(L)'
;MRPLFISTMRDDLQLIHCALEQSDGRIVAQRLHSIAGALGAVQAINLAERCTALECRLAGGVVDASLHLEVQQILTRLAAVVDALE
;
A
#
# COMPACT_ATOMS: atom_id res chain seq x y z
N MET A 1 -9.78 17.32 -4.47
CA MET A 1 -8.74 16.53 -3.79
C MET A 1 -9.24 15.16 -3.34
N ARG A 2 -10.33 15.05 -2.57
CA ARG A 2 -10.85 13.75 -2.10
C ARG A 2 -11.16 12.72 -3.21
N PRO A 3 -11.81 13.08 -4.34
CA PRO A 3 -12.09 12.10 -5.40
C PRO A 3 -10.82 11.56 -6.08
N LEU A 4 -9.81 12.42 -6.28
CA LEU A 4 -8.52 12.03 -6.84
C LEU A 4 -7.77 11.10 -5.87
N PHE A 5 -7.77 11.42 -4.57
CA PHE A 5 -7.19 10.57 -3.54
C PHE A 5 -7.82 9.16 -3.54
N ILE A 6 -9.16 9.09 -3.58
CA ILE A 6 -9.88 7.80 -3.62
C ILE A 6 -9.54 7.01 -4.88
N SER A 7 -9.57 7.66 -6.05
CA SER A 7 -9.23 7.00 -7.33
C SER A 7 -7.80 6.47 -7.31
N THR A 8 -6.83 7.30 -6.97
CA THR A 8 -5.40 6.90 -6.94
C THR A 8 -5.14 5.81 -5.91
N MET A 9 -5.80 5.84 -4.74
CA MET A 9 -5.68 4.75 -3.77
C MET A 9 -6.25 3.44 -4.27
N ARG A 10 -7.39 3.44 -4.97
CA ARG A 10 -7.92 2.22 -5.57
C ARG A 10 -7.00 1.64 -6.62
N ASP A 11 -6.45 2.49 -7.49
CA ASP A 11 -5.49 2.07 -8.51
C ASP A 11 -4.24 1.46 -7.87
N ASP A 12 -3.68 2.12 -6.85
CA ASP A 12 -2.51 1.61 -6.12
C ASP A 12 -2.82 0.28 -5.40
N LEU A 13 -3.99 0.13 -4.78
CA LEU A 13 -4.43 -1.11 -4.13
C LEU A 13 -4.55 -2.28 -5.14
N GLN A 14 -5.16 -2.04 -6.30
CA GLN A 14 -5.29 -3.06 -7.35
C GLN A 14 -3.93 -3.48 -7.91
N LEU A 15 -3.04 -2.53 -8.16
CA LEU A 15 -1.69 -2.81 -8.66
C LEU A 15 -0.86 -3.61 -7.67
N ILE A 16 -0.98 -3.33 -6.37
CA ILE A 16 -0.32 -4.13 -5.33
C ILE A 16 -0.86 -5.56 -5.33
N HIS A 17 -2.18 -5.75 -5.45
CA HIS A 17 -2.77 -7.08 -5.47
C HIS A 17 -2.22 -7.93 -6.61
N CYS A 18 -2.21 -7.39 -7.84
CA CYS A 18 -1.63 -8.07 -9.00
C CYS A 18 -0.12 -8.35 -8.83
N ALA A 19 0.63 -7.41 -8.24
CA ALA A 19 2.06 -7.57 -8.02
C ALA A 19 2.38 -8.63 -6.96
N LEU A 20 1.54 -8.74 -5.92
CA LEU A 20 1.65 -9.79 -4.91
C LEU A 20 1.41 -11.18 -5.50
N GLU A 21 0.42 -11.35 -6.39
CA GLU A 21 0.18 -12.62 -7.09
C GLU A 21 1.37 -13.02 -7.98
N GLN A 22 2.04 -12.03 -8.58
CA GLN A 22 3.22 -12.22 -9.41
C GLN A 22 4.53 -12.31 -8.61
N SER A 23 4.48 -12.18 -7.28
CA SER A 23 5.65 -12.07 -6.40
C SER A 23 6.63 -10.96 -6.80
N ASP A 24 6.13 -9.88 -7.43
CA ASP A 24 6.92 -8.72 -7.84
C ASP A 24 7.02 -7.71 -6.69
N GLY A 25 7.96 -7.97 -5.78
CA GLY A 25 8.21 -7.10 -4.62
C GLY A 25 8.59 -5.65 -4.99
N ARG A 26 9.14 -5.42 -6.18
CA ARG A 26 9.53 -4.08 -6.62
C ARG A 26 8.31 -3.21 -6.91
N ILE A 27 7.33 -3.76 -7.63
CA ILE A 27 6.08 -3.05 -7.88
C ILE A 27 5.32 -2.82 -6.58
N VAL A 28 5.25 -3.82 -5.70
CA VAL A 28 4.63 -3.67 -4.37
C VAL A 28 5.28 -2.53 -3.59
N ALA A 29 6.62 -2.46 -3.53
CA ALA A 29 7.33 -1.39 -2.85
C ALA A 29 7.02 0.00 -3.44
N GLN A 30 7.05 0.12 -4.77
CA GLN A 30 6.80 1.39 -5.43
C GLN A 30 5.38 1.91 -5.19
N ARG A 31 4.39 1.02 -5.16
CA ARG A 31 3.00 1.39 -4.85
C ARG A 31 2.82 1.73 -3.37
N LEU A 32 3.45 0.99 -2.45
CA LEU A 32 3.45 1.34 -1.03
C LEU A 32 4.06 2.72 -0.76
N HIS A 33 5.10 3.11 -1.50
CA HIS A 33 5.67 4.46 -1.43
C HIS A 33 4.65 5.55 -1.82
N SER A 34 3.94 5.35 -2.94
CA SER A 34 2.86 6.23 -3.42
C SER A 34 1.77 6.39 -2.36
N ILE A 35 1.30 5.26 -1.80
CA ILE A 35 0.32 5.20 -0.72
C ILE A 35 0.83 5.94 0.52
N ALA A 36 2.07 5.71 0.96
CA ALA A 36 2.65 6.40 2.12
C ALA A 36 2.68 7.92 1.93
N GLY A 37 3.05 8.40 0.73
CA GLY A 37 3.01 9.82 0.38
C GLY A 37 1.59 10.41 0.44
N ALA A 38 0.61 9.70 -0.12
CA ALA A 38 -0.78 10.11 -0.09
C ALA A 38 -1.35 10.14 1.35
N LEU A 39 -1.03 9.13 2.16
CA LEU A 39 -1.41 9.05 3.57
C LEU A 39 -0.77 10.15 4.41
N GLY A 40 0.49 10.49 4.14
CA GLY A 40 1.18 11.63 4.76
C GLY A 40 0.47 12.95 4.48
N ALA A 41 0.00 13.17 3.26
CA ALA A 41 -0.73 14.38 2.87
C ALA A 41 -2.09 14.53 3.58
N VAL A 42 -2.74 13.42 3.94
CA VAL A 42 -4.01 13.41 4.69
C VAL A 42 -3.84 13.21 6.21
N GLN A 43 -2.60 13.33 6.72
CA GLN A 43 -2.24 13.17 8.13
C GLN A 43 -2.56 11.78 8.73
N ALA A 44 -2.62 10.75 7.90
CA ALA A 44 -2.76 9.35 8.33
C ALA A 44 -1.39 8.74 8.69
N ILE A 45 -0.65 9.40 9.59
CA ILE A 45 0.79 9.17 9.84
C ILE A 45 1.09 7.72 10.22
N ASN A 46 0.29 7.10 11.11
CA ASN A 46 0.53 5.71 11.52
C ASN A 46 0.43 4.72 10.36
N LEU A 47 -0.48 4.96 9.40
CA LEU A 47 -0.60 4.11 8.21
C LEU A 47 0.53 4.39 7.22
N ALA A 48 0.93 5.65 7.07
CA ALA A 48 2.06 6.04 6.23
C ALA A 48 3.37 5.35 6.69
N GLU A 49 3.68 5.43 7.99
CA GLU A 49 4.87 4.79 8.58
C GLU A 49 4.89 3.28 8.37
N ARG A 50 3.74 2.62 8.52
CA ARG A 50 3.62 1.17 8.26
C ARG A 50 3.85 0.84 6.78
N CYS A 51 3.34 1.66 5.86
CA CYS A 51 3.59 1.47 4.42
C CYS A 51 5.07 1.65 4.09
N THR A 52 5.73 2.66 4.67
CA THR A 52 7.18 2.88 4.50
C THR A 52 8.02 1.73 5.10
N ALA A 53 7.63 1.18 6.25
CA ALA A 53 8.33 0.04 6.82
C ALA A 53 8.26 -1.21 5.93
N LEU A 54 7.09 -1.47 5.32
CA LEU A 54 6.92 -2.56 4.36
C LEU A 54 7.67 -2.29 3.06
N GLU A 55 7.63 -1.06 2.54
CA GLU A 55 8.42 -0.61 1.38
C GLU A 55 9.92 -0.91 1.58
N CYS A 56 10.50 -0.50 2.72
CA CYS A 56 11.91 -0.74 3.01
C CYS A 56 12.27 -2.24 3.04
N ARG A 57 11.38 -3.08 3.56
CA ARG A 57 11.58 -4.54 3.60
C ARG A 57 11.51 -5.15 2.20
N LEU A 58 10.59 -4.69 1.37
CA LEU A 58 10.44 -5.14 -0.02
C LEU A 58 11.57 -4.67 -0.93
N ALA A 59 12.14 -3.49 -0.67
CA ALA A 59 13.28 -2.97 -1.41
C ALA A 59 14.57 -3.79 -1.19
N GLY A 60 14.67 -4.52 -0.07
CA GLY A 60 15.87 -5.22 0.36
C GLY A 60 15.85 -6.75 0.21
N GLY A 61 14.76 -7.38 -0.27
CA GLY A 61 14.64 -8.84 -0.19
C GLY A 61 13.58 -9.50 -1.06
N VAL A 62 13.49 -10.83 -0.91
CA VAL A 62 12.48 -11.70 -1.54
C VAL A 62 11.17 -11.56 -0.77
N VAL A 63 10.04 -11.52 -1.49
CA VAL A 63 8.70 -11.56 -0.87
C VAL A 63 8.48 -12.94 -0.27
N ASP A 64 8.73 -13.07 1.03
CA ASP A 64 8.38 -14.27 1.78
C ASP A 64 6.89 -14.28 2.16
N ALA A 65 6.39 -15.42 2.63
CA ALA A 65 4.99 -15.59 2.98
C ALA A 65 4.53 -14.67 4.14
N SER A 66 5.45 -14.29 5.04
CA SER A 66 5.13 -13.38 6.14
C SER A 66 4.93 -11.96 5.61
N LEU A 67 5.82 -11.50 4.75
CA LEU A 67 5.74 -10.19 4.12
C LEU A 67 4.50 -10.08 3.24
N HIS A 68 4.16 -11.14 2.50
CA HIS A 68 2.92 -11.20 1.73
C HIS A 68 1.69 -10.99 2.62
N LEU A 69 1.60 -11.70 3.75
CA LEU A 69 0.48 -11.58 4.68
C LEU A 69 0.39 -10.17 5.29
N GLU A 70 1.52 -9.60 5.69
CA GLU A 70 1.57 -8.24 6.24
C GLU A 70 1.11 -7.19 5.23
N VAL A 71 1.52 -7.31 3.96
CA VAL A 71 1.05 -6.43 2.89
C VAL A 71 -0.45 -6.63 2.68
N GLN A 72 -0.97 -7.86 2.64
CA GLN A 72 -2.42 -8.09 2.51
C GLN A 72 -3.24 -7.47 3.65
N GLN A 73 -2.74 -7.55 4.89
CA GLN A 73 -3.40 -6.95 6.05
C GLN A 73 -3.49 -5.43 5.93
N ILE A 74 -2.42 -4.76 5.48
CA ILE A 74 -2.46 -3.31 5.30
C ILE A 74 -3.36 -2.89 4.14
N LEU A 75 -3.35 -3.64 3.03
CA LEU A 75 -4.26 -3.39 1.90
C LEU A 75 -5.73 -3.48 2.32
N THR A 76 -6.08 -4.50 3.10
CA THR A 76 -7.45 -4.67 3.61
C THR A 76 -7.88 -3.48 4.45
N ARG A 77 -6.98 -2.98 5.32
CA ARG A 77 -7.25 -1.82 6.15
C ARG A 77 -7.36 -0.54 5.33
N LEU A 78 -6.52 -0.36 4.31
CA LEU A 78 -6.54 0.78 3.42
C LEU A 78 -7.82 0.80 2.56
N ALA A 79 -8.24 -0.36 2.03
CA ALA A 79 -9.50 -0.49 1.30
C ALA A 79 -10.68 -0.04 2.17
N ALA A 80 -10.76 -0.51 3.42
CA ALA A 80 -11.82 -0.10 4.35
C ALA A 80 -11.81 1.41 4.65
N VAL A 81 -10.62 2.04 4.72
CA VAL A 81 -10.51 3.50 4.89
C VAL A 81 -10.99 4.24 3.64
N VAL A 82 -10.60 3.77 2.44
CA VAL A 82 -11.01 4.38 1.18
C VAL A 82 -12.51 4.26 0.98
N ASP A 83 -13.09 3.09 1.27
CA ASP A 83 -14.54 2.86 1.16
C ASP A 83 -15.34 3.70 2.16
N ALA A 84 -14.79 3.99 3.35
CA ALA A 84 -15.42 4.89 4.32
C ALA A 84 -15.37 6.38 3.93
N LEU A 85 -14.56 6.75 2.93
CA LEU A 85 -14.39 8.12 2.45
C LEU A 85 -15.20 8.44 1.19
N GLU A 86 -15.79 7.42 0.56
CA GLU A 86 -16.74 7.52 -0.56
C GLU A 86 -18.11 8.05 -0.09
#